data_AF-A0A919X349-F1
#
_entry.id   AF-A0A919X349-F1
#
_cell.length_a   1.000
_cell.length_b   1.000
_cell.length_c   1.000
_cell.angle_alpha   90.00
_cell.angle_beta   90.00
_cell.angle_gamma   90.00
#
_symmetry.space_group_name_H-M   'P 1'
#
loop_
_entity.id
_entity.type
_entity.pdbx_description
1 polymer ?
#
loop_
_entity_poly.entity_id
_entity_poly.type
_entity_poly.pdbx_seq_one_letter_code
_entity_poly.pdbx_strand_id
1 'polypeptide(L)'
;MTDKNKLTLKKKEIVAKDTMAFHWEAPEGFNFKAGQYTHIKLINPSETDDEGNQRALSLVYAPSEREIVTATRLRDSAFKRVLKDLPEGSGVEFDGANGSFTLHKTESTPAVFVIGGIGITPVRSMIAEATNQKTDHNLTLLYSNKTPDDAPFLSDFEELEEKNPNFKFVPVMTRADADEWSGERGHIDADLLKRYVSDINKPIYYLSGPGDMIEAMQEMLVEAGVNEDNIRSEEFPGY
;
A
#
# COMPACT_ATOMS: atom_id res chain seq x y z
N MET A 1 1.18 24.59 -25.09
CA MET A 1 1.38 24.64 -23.64
C MET A 1 1.42 23.21 -23.17
N THR A 2 2.54 22.73 -22.65
CA THR A 2 2.66 21.34 -22.18
C THR A 2 1.71 21.16 -21.00
N ASP A 3 0.77 20.22 -21.13
CA ASP A 3 -0.14 19.79 -20.07
C ASP A 3 0.67 19.18 -18.92
N LYS A 4 1.25 20.01 -18.06
CA LYS A 4 2.11 19.58 -16.94
C LYS A 4 1.38 18.74 -15.87
N ASN A 5 0.06 18.60 -15.99
CA ASN A 5 -0.81 17.96 -15.00
C ASN A 5 -1.60 16.78 -15.62
N LYS A 6 -1.06 16.09 -16.62
CA LYS A 6 -1.68 14.89 -17.20
C LYS A 6 -0.82 13.65 -17.07
N LEU A 7 -1.47 12.52 -16.77
CA LEU A 7 -0.90 11.18 -16.87
C LEU A 7 -1.61 10.43 -18.01
N THR A 8 -0.85 9.68 -18.78
CA THR A 8 -1.41 8.79 -19.82
C THR A 8 -1.45 7.37 -19.30
N LEU A 9 -2.60 6.71 -19.38
CA LEU A 9 -2.71 5.30 -19.01
C LEU A 9 -1.95 4.43 -20.01
N LYS A 10 -0.93 3.69 -19.56
CA LYS A 10 -0.13 2.79 -20.39
C LYS A 10 -0.66 1.36 -20.42
N LYS A 11 -0.95 0.81 -19.23
CA LYS A 11 -1.48 -0.55 -19.08
C LYS A 11 -2.31 -0.67 -17.81
N LYS A 12 -3.18 -1.69 -17.80
CA LYS A 12 -3.95 -2.12 -16.62
C LYS A 12 -3.59 -3.56 -16.28
N GLU A 13 -3.53 -3.87 -15.00
CA GLU A 13 -3.14 -5.19 -14.52
C GLU A 13 -4.00 -5.62 -13.34
N ILE A 14 -4.54 -6.85 -13.38
CA ILE A 14 -5.24 -7.42 -12.24
C ILE A 14 -4.18 -7.96 -11.29
N VAL A 15 -4.08 -7.38 -10.10
CA VAL A 15 -3.03 -7.72 -9.11
C VAL A 15 -3.55 -8.57 -7.95
N ALA A 16 -4.87 -8.68 -7.82
CA ALA A 16 -5.59 -9.59 -6.94
C ALA A 16 -7.07 -9.60 -7.33
N LYS A 17 -7.87 -10.46 -6.71
CA LYS A 17 -9.33 -10.46 -6.83
C LYS A 17 -9.89 -9.05 -6.59
N ASP A 18 -10.71 -8.60 -7.52
CA ASP A 18 -11.32 -7.27 -7.54
C ASP A 18 -10.33 -6.13 -7.28
N THR A 19 -9.08 -6.27 -7.72
CA THR A 19 -8.02 -5.27 -7.52
C THR A 19 -7.25 -5.05 -8.80
N MET A 20 -7.11 -3.80 -9.20
CA MET A 20 -6.43 -3.43 -10.44
C MET A 20 -5.36 -2.38 -10.18
N ALA A 21 -4.20 -2.59 -10.80
CA ALA A 21 -3.14 -1.61 -10.93
C ALA A 21 -3.22 -0.91 -12.29
N PHE A 22 -2.88 0.37 -12.29
CA PHE A 22 -2.87 1.26 -13.44
C PHE A 22 -1.46 1.82 -13.58
N HIS A 23 -0.82 1.54 -14.71
CA HIS A 23 0.52 2.06 -14.99
C HIS A 23 0.39 3.31 -15.84
N TRP A 24 1.06 4.37 -15.41
CA TRP A 24 0.96 5.69 -15.99
C TRP A 24 2.27 6.08 -16.65
N GLU A 25 2.18 6.82 -17.75
CA GLU A 25 3.31 7.56 -18.29
C GLU A 25 3.53 8.80 -17.42
N ALA A 26 4.67 8.83 -16.72
CA ALA A 26 5.03 9.94 -15.85
C ALA A 26 5.40 11.18 -16.66
N PRO A 27 5.07 12.40 -16.19
CA PRO A 27 5.64 13.59 -16.76
C PRO A 27 7.13 13.68 -16.41
N GLU A 28 7.90 14.28 -17.30
CA GLU A 28 9.32 14.50 -17.10
C GLU A 28 9.56 15.28 -15.79
N GLY A 29 10.44 14.76 -14.93
CA GLY A 29 10.80 15.39 -13.66
C GLY A 29 9.79 15.21 -12.52
N PHE A 30 8.80 14.31 -12.65
CA PHE A 30 7.96 13.92 -11.52
C PHE A 30 8.79 13.24 -10.44
N ASN A 31 8.80 13.82 -9.24
CA ASN A 31 9.53 13.32 -8.08
C ASN A 31 8.55 13.14 -6.92
N PHE A 32 8.73 12.07 -6.15
CA PHE A 32 7.93 11.76 -4.97
C PHE A 32 8.79 11.01 -3.94
N LYS A 33 8.27 10.87 -2.73
CA LYS A 33 8.84 10.00 -1.69
C LYS A 33 8.03 8.72 -1.60
N ALA A 34 8.70 7.61 -1.37
CA ALA A 34 8.05 6.33 -1.17
C ALA A 34 7.00 6.41 -0.04
N GLY A 35 5.80 5.91 -0.34
CA GLY A 35 4.62 6.01 0.53
C GLY A 35 3.65 7.15 0.23
N GLN A 36 4.03 8.11 -0.63
CA GLN A 36 3.13 9.19 -1.04
C GLN A 36 2.01 8.73 -1.99
N TYR A 37 0.96 9.54 -2.09
CA TYR A 37 -0.15 9.35 -3.01
C TYR A 37 -0.28 10.49 -4.01
N THR A 38 -1.06 10.28 -5.06
CA THR A 38 -1.46 11.32 -6.01
C THR A 38 -2.98 11.36 -6.16
N HIS A 39 -3.53 12.50 -6.55
CA HIS A 39 -4.93 12.57 -6.95
C HIS A 39 -5.04 12.22 -8.43
N ILE A 40 -5.89 11.24 -8.75
CA ILE A 40 -6.28 10.93 -10.12
C ILE A 40 -7.66 11.50 -10.35
N LYS A 41 -7.81 12.36 -11.36
CA LYS A 41 -9.08 12.95 -11.75
C LYS A 41 -9.43 12.58 -13.20
N LEU A 42 -10.60 11.97 -13.36
CA LEU A 42 -11.11 11.55 -14.66
C LEU A 42 -11.58 12.78 -15.45
N ILE A 43 -11.13 12.89 -16.70
CA ILE A 43 -11.51 13.98 -17.61
C ILE A 43 -12.81 13.60 -18.31
N ASN A 44 -13.88 14.37 -18.10
CA ASN A 44 -15.21 14.16 -18.70
C ASN A 44 -15.70 12.69 -18.59
N PRO A 45 -15.80 12.13 -17.37
CA PRO A 45 -16.19 10.73 -17.20
C PRO A 45 -17.62 10.49 -17.71
N SER A 46 -17.91 9.27 -18.16
CA SER A 46 -19.24 8.88 -18.64
C SER A 46 -20.31 8.83 -17.54
N GLU A 47 -19.88 8.74 -16.28
CA GLU A 47 -20.73 8.77 -15.09
C GLU A 47 -19.97 9.37 -13.89
N THR A 48 -20.71 9.88 -12.91
CA THR A 48 -20.20 10.37 -11.62
C THR A 48 -21.19 10.03 -10.51
N ASP A 49 -20.72 10.03 -9.26
CA ASP A 49 -21.51 9.89 -8.04
C ASP A 49 -21.24 11.07 -7.08
N ASP A 50 -21.81 11.04 -5.88
CA ASP A 50 -21.67 12.10 -4.86
C ASP A 50 -20.22 12.27 -4.37
N GLU A 51 -19.38 11.24 -4.54
CA GLU A 51 -17.94 11.30 -4.23
C GLU A 51 -17.11 11.95 -5.37
N GLY A 52 -17.75 12.28 -6.50
CA GLY A 52 -17.13 13.00 -7.61
C GLY A 52 -16.16 12.17 -8.46
N ASN A 53 -15.41 12.86 -9.33
CA ASN A 53 -14.56 12.25 -10.36
C ASN A 53 -13.06 12.24 -10.04
N GLN A 54 -12.69 12.45 -8.77
CA GLN A 54 -11.31 12.45 -8.31
C GLN A 54 -11.15 11.49 -7.12
N ARG A 55 -10.05 10.74 -7.07
CA ARG A 55 -9.65 9.94 -5.91
C ARG A 55 -8.16 10.09 -5.62
N ALA A 56 -7.81 10.08 -4.34
CA ALA A 56 -6.43 9.88 -3.91
C ALA A 56 -6.06 8.39 -4.07
N LEU A 57 -4.94 8.12 -4.74
CA LEU A 57 -4.40 6.77 -4.91
C LEU A 57 -2.90 6.77 -4.63
N SER A 58 -2.46 5.87 -3.74
CA SER A 58 -1.06 5.73 -3.37
C SER A 58 -0.19 5.29 -4.55
N LEU A 59 1.04 5.81 -4.59
CA LEU A 59 2.04 5.41 -5.56
C LEU A 59 2.63 4.08 -5.09
N VAL A 60 2.38 3.04 -5.88
CA VAL A 60 2.69 1.64 -5.55
C VAL A 60 4.18 1.35 -5.66
N TYR A 61 4.82 1.90 -6.69
CA TYR A 61 6.23 1.65 -6.98
C TYR A 61 7.10 2.68 -6.27
N ALA A 62 8.34 2.29 -5.99
CA ALA A 62 9.34 3.13 -5.37
C ALA A 62 9.86 4.19 -6.35
N PRO A 63 10.28 5.37 -5.88
CA PRO A 63 10.92 6.38 -6.73
C PRO A 63 12.10 5.84 -7.54
N SER A 64 12.88 4.93 -6.96
CA SER A 64 14.01 4.27 -7.62
C SER A 64 13.64 3.37 -8.80
N GLU A 65 12.40 2.87 -8.87
CA GLU A 65 11.92 2.02 -9.98
C GLU A 65 11.50 2.83 -11.22
N ARG A 66 11.33 4.15 -11.08
CA ARG A 66 11.00 5.08 -12.18
C ARG A 66 9.72 4.71 -12.96
N GLU A 67 8.79 4.04 -12.30
CA GLU A 67 7.44 3.75 -12.80
C GLU A 67 6.39 4.42 -11.92
N ILE A 68 5.32 4.92 -12.54
CA ILE A 68 4.19 5.51 -11.84
C ILE A 68 3.03 4.54 -11.92
N VAL A 69 2.72 3.93 -10.79
CA VAL A 69 1.69 2.92 -10.67
C VAL A 69 0.79 3.29 -9.52
N THR A 70 -0.51 3.25 -9.75
CA THR A 70 -1.52 3.32 -8.69
C THR A 70 -2.35 2.05 -8.70
N ALA A 71 -2.93 1.67 -7.57
CA ALA A 71 -3.81 0.51 -7.52
C ALA A 71 -5.01 0.76 -6.62
N THR A 72 -6.14 0.11 -6.93
CA THR A 72 -7.36 0.23 -6.15
C THR A 72 -8.19 -1.05 -6.19
N ARG A 73 -9.00 -1.24 -5.13
CA ARG A 73 -10.08 -2.24 -5.14
C ARG A 73 -11.21 -1.73 -6.02
N LEU A 74 -11.70 -2.57 -6.92
CA LEU A 74 -12.80 -2.29 -7.85
C LEU A 74 -14.17 -2.42 -7.16
N ARG A 75 -14.37 -1.68 -6.06
CA ARG A 75 -15.70 -1.52 -5.45
C ARG A 75 -16.63 -0.72 -6.35
N ASP A 76 -17.92 -0.80 -6.07
CA ASP A 76 -18.96 -0.17 -6.88
C ASP A 76 -19.02 1.35 -6.65
N SER A 77 -18.18 2.10 -7.35
CA SER A 77 -18.28 3.56 -7.47
C SER A 77 -18.16 3.98 -8.93
N ALA A 78 -18.78 5.12 -9.29
CA ALA A 78 -18.76 5.64 -10.66
C ALA A 78 -17.31 5.89 -11.11
N PHE A 79 -16.48 6.46 -10.24
CA PHE A 79 -15.05 6.66 -10.51
C PHE A 79 -14.34 5.35 -10.87
N LYS A 80 -14.54 4.29 -10.08
CA LYS A 80 -13.83 3.01 -10.27
C LYS A 80 -14.30 2.26 -11.51
N ARG A 81 -15.60 2.32 -11.83
CA ARG A 81 -16.14 1.75 -13.08
C ARG A 81 -15.56 2.44 -14.30
N VAL A 82 -15.58 3.77 -14.33
CA VAL A 82 -14.98 4.55 -15.43
C VAL A 82 -13.47 4.33 -15.53
N LEU A 83 -12.75 4.33 -14.41
CA LEU A 83 -11.30 4.11 -14.40
C LEU A 83 -10.93 2.70 -14.91
N LYS A 84 -11.69 1.67 -14.50
CA LYS A 84 -11.52 0.29 -14.96
C LYS A 84 -11.70 0.18 -16.49
N ASP A 85 -12.70 0.86 -17.02
CA ASP A 85 -13.04 0.81 -18.44
C ASP A 85 -12.26 1.82 -19.30
N LEU A 86 -11.46 2.68 -18.68
CA LEU A 86 -10.64 3.69 -19.34
C LEU A 86 -9.70 3.03 -20.37
N PRO A 87 -9.75 3.40 -21.67
CA PRO A 87 -8.86 2.83 -22.67
C PRO A 87 -7.41 3.21 -22.42
N GLU A 88 -6.48 2.30 -22.73
CA GLU A 88 -5.04 2.64 -22.80
C GLU A 88 -4.81 3.79 -23.79
N GLY A 89 -3.86 4.67 -23.48
CA GLY A 89 -3.62 5.92 -24.19
C GLY A 89 -4.52 7.08 -23.74
N SER A 90 -5.51 6.86 -22.88
CA SER A 90 -6.35 7.94 -22.33
C SER A 90 -5.61 8.74 -21.26
N GLY A 91 -5.89 10.03 -21.22
CA GLY A 91 -5.34 10.95 -20.21
C GLY A 91 -6.22 11.11 -18.98
N VAL A 92 -5.60 11.27 -17.82
CA VAL A 92 -6.23 11.74 -16.57
C VAL A 92 -5.53 13.00 -16.09
N GLU A 93 -6.24 13.85 -15.35
CA GLU A 93 -5.60 14.92 -14.58
C GLU A 93 -4.93 14.32 -13.34
N PHE A 94 -3.72 14.79 -13.02
CA PHE A 94 -3.04 14.42 -11.78
C PHE A 94 -2.56 15.66 -11.01
N ASP A 95 -2.54 15.56 -9.69
CA ASP A 95 -2.09 16.62 -8.79
C ASP A 95 -0.93 16.15 -7.91
N GLY A 96 0.27 16.07 -8.51
CA GLY A 96 1.53 15.94 -7.78
C GLY A 96 1.62 14.71 -6.86
N ALA A 97 2.61 14.75 -5.96
CA ALA A 97 2.78 13.78 -4.89
C ALA A 97 2.43 14.43 -3.54
N ASN A 98 1.59 13.76 -2.76
CA ASN A 98 0.99 14.24 -1.53
C ASN A 98 1.16 13.22 -0.40
N GLY A 99 0.88 13.64 0.83
CA GLY A 99 0.94 12.79 2.02
C GLY A 99 2.31 12.77 2.69
N SER A 100 2.29 12.35 3.97
CA SER A 100 3.44 12.25 4.87
C SER A 100 3.64 10.84 5.44
N PHE A 101 2.83 9.87 4.99
CA PHE A 101 3.00 8.46 5.33
C PHE A 101 4.24 7.93 4.60
N THR A 102 5.41 8.10 5.22
CA THR A 102 6.71 7.72 4.66
C THR A 102 7.56 7.00 5.71
N LEU A 103 8.48 6.14 5.27
CA LEU A 103 9.43 5.48 6.17
C LEU A 103 10.24 6.53 6.96
N HIS A 104 10.49 6.27 8.24
CA HIS A 104 11.31 7.17 9.06
C HIS A 104 12.74 7.17 8.56
N LYS A 105 13.52 8.17 8.99
CA LYS A 105 14.91 8.32 8.53
C LYS A 105 15.94 7.60 9.40
N THR A 106 15.58 7.24 10.63
CA THR A 106 16.50 6.66 11.60
C THR A 106 16.64 5.16 11.34
N GLU A 107 17.57 4.76 10.47
CA GLU A 107 17.70 3.38 10.00
C GLU A 107 17.94 2.34 11.12
N SER A 108 18.52 2.76 12.24
CA SER A 108 18.72 1.90 13.41
C SER A 108 17.42 1.59 14.18
N THR A 109 16.33 2.30 13.91
CA THR A 109 15.02 2.04 14.51
C THR A 109 14.26 1.05 13.63
N PRO A 110 13.73 -0.07 14.17
CA PRO A 110 12.95 -1.00 13.37
C PRO A 110 11.64 -0.39 12.86
N ALA A 111 11.14 -0.86 11.72
CA ALA A 111 9.80 -0.55 11.23
C ALA A 111 8.95 -1.82 11.19
N VAL A 112 7.74 -1.75 11.76
CA VAL A 112 6.75 -2.82 11.69
C VAL A 112 5.53 -2.29 10.94
N PHE A 113 5.17 -2.96 9.85
CA PHE A 113 3.98 -2.64 9.06
C PHE A 113 2.90 -3.67 9.40
N VAL A 114 1.71 -3.20 9.80
CA VAL A 114 0.54 -4.04 10.04
C VAL A 114 -0.55 -3.58 9.08
N ILE A 115 -0.71 -4.33 7.99
CA ILE A 115 -1.35 -3.84 6.78
C ILE A 115 -2.50 -4.75 6.35
N GLY A 116 -3.62 -4.15 5.94
CA GLY A 116 -4.80 -4.85 5.46
C GLY A 116 -5.12 -4.53 4.01
N GLY A 117 -5.22 -5.55 3.16
CA GLY A 117 -5.66 -5.40 1.77
C GLY A 117 -4.91 -4.33 0.98
N ILE A 118 -5.64 -3.39 0.37
CA ILE A 118 -5.04 -2.42 -0.56
C ILE A 118 -4.24 -1.30 0.11
N GLY A 119 -4.27 -1.20 1.45
CA GLY A 119 -3.35 -0.36 2.23
C GLY A 119 -1.87 -0.77 2.06
N ILE A 120 -1.61 -1.88 1.37
CA ILE A 120 -0.29 -2.34 0.97
C ILE A 120 0.42 -1.43 -0.02
N THR A 121 -0.33 -0.64 -0.78
CA THR A 121 0.20 0.17 -1.88
C THR A 121 1.31 1.15 -1.48
N PRO A 122 1.16 2.03 -0.46
CA PRO A 122 2.27 2.88 -0.02
C PRO A 122 3.42 2.06 0.60
N VAL A 123 3.12 0.93 1.25
CA VAL A 123 4.12 0.10 1.94
C VAL A 123 5.01 -0.67 0.96
N ARG A 124 4.46 -1.13 -0.16
CA ARG A 124 5.23 -1.73 -1.26
C ARG A 124 6.27 -0.73 -1.79
N SER A 125 5.87 0.53 -1.96
CA SER A 125 6.78 1.62 -2.34
C SER A 125 7.88 1.83 -1.30
N MET A 126 7.55 1.90 0.00
CA MET A 126 8.53 2.08 1.08
C MET A 126 9.56 0.94 1.16
N ILE A 127 9.10 -0.31 1.14
CA ILE A 127 9.96 -1.49 1.29
C ILE A 127 10.85 -1.65 0.05
N ALA A 128 10.31 -1.44 -1.15
CA ALA A 128 11.09 -1.47 -2.38
C ALA A 128 12.16 -0.35 -2.40
N GLU A 129 11.83 0.87 -1.97
CA GLU A 129 12.81 1.96 -1.89
C GLU A 129 13.92 1.66 -0.88
N ALA A 130 13.58 1.21 0.32
CA ALA A 130 14.56 0.83 1.35
C ALA A 130 15.48 -0.31 0.87
N THR A 131 14.91 -1.29 0.14
CA THR A 131 15.64 -2.41 -0.46
C THR A 131 16.61 -1.93 -1.56
N ASN A 132 16.12 -1.09 -2.48
CA ASN A 132 16.93 -0.58 -3.59
C ASN A 132 18.05 0.37 -3.11
N GLN A 133 17.78 1.17 -2.07
CA GLN A 133 18.77 2.04 -1.44
C GLN A 133 19.71 1.29 -0.48
N LYS A 134 19.38 0.04 -0.12
CA LYS A 134 20.13 -0.79 0.85
C LYS A 134 20.28 -0.10 2.21
N THR A 135 19.19 0.46 2.72
CA THR A 135 19.18 1.07 4.06
C THR A 135 19.31 0.00 5.14
N ASP A 136 19.83 0.36 6.31
CA ASP A 136 20.02 -0.54 7.45
C ASP A 136 18.74 -0.79 8.27
N HIS A 137 17.57 -0.31 7.80
CA HIS A 137 16.30 -0.55 8.48
C HIS A 137 15.99 -2.05 8.61
N ASN A 138 15.67 -2.48 9.83
CA ASN A 138 15.01 -3.77 10.07
C ASN A 138 13.51 -3.61 9.83
N LEU A 139 12.99 -4.28 8.82
CA LEU A 139 11.60 -4.14 8.35
C LEU A 139 10.84 -5.44 8.60
N THR A 140 9.63 -5.35 9.14
CA THR A 140 8.72 -6.50 9.26
C THR A 140 7.34 -6.12 8.76
N LEU A 141 6.79 -6.88 7.81
CA LEU A 141 5.45 -6.68 7.29
C LEU A 141 4.54 -7.83 7.70
N LEU A 142 3.55 -7.55 8.54
CA LEU A 142 2.40 -8.42 8.78
C LEU A 142 1.26 -7.98 7.87
N TYR A 143 0.94 -8.82 6.87
CA TYR A 143 0.01 -8.46 5.80
C TYR A 143 -1.24 -9.34 5.82
N SER A 144 -2.36 -8.76 6.26
CA SER A 144 -3.63 -9.44 6.47
C SER A 144 -4.54 -9.36 5.25
N ASN A 145 -5.00 -10.53 4.79
CA ASN A 145 -6.02 -10.68 3.76
C ASN A 145 -7.01 -11.80 4.12
N LYS A 146 -8.09 -11.94 3.34
CA LYS A 146 -9.05 -13.03 3.52
C LYS A 146 -8.46 -14.35 3.03
N THR A 147 -8.07 -14.38 1.76
CA THR A 147 -7.44 -15.51 1.10
C THR A 147 -6.22 -15.03 0.29
N PRO A 148 -5.35 -15.92 -0.19
CA PRO A 148 -4.23 -15.53 -1.06
C PRO A 148 -4.69 -14.78 -2.32
N ASP A 149 -5.81 -15.17 -2.92
CA ASP A 149 -6.39 -14.51 -4.09
C ASP A 149 -6.81 -13.06 -3.82
N ASP A 150 -7.12 -12.75 -2.56
CA ASP A 150 -7.48 -11.38 -2.16
C ASP A 150 -6.25 -10.49 -1.98
N ALA A 151 -5.02 -11.02 -1.93
CA ALA A 151 -3.84 -10.29 -1.49
C ALA A 151 -3.03 -9.71 -2.68
N PRO A 152 -3.14 -8.40 -2.97
CA PRO A 152 -2.32 -7.80 -4.02
C PRO A 152 -0.84 -7.80 -3.67
N PHE A 153 -0.01 -8.03 -4.69
CA PHE A 153 1.46 -7.97 -4.65
C PHE A 153 2.15 -9.01 -3.75
N LEU A 154 1.54 -10.17 -3.47
CA LEU A 154 2.18 -11.21 -2.65
C LEU A 154 3.59 -11.60 -3.15
N SER A 155 3.72 -11.93 -4.43
CA SER A 155 4.99 -12.33 -5.03
C SER A 155 6.04 -11.22 -5.00
N ASP A 156 5.64 -9.95 -5.12
CA ASP A 156 6.57 -8.82 -5.02
C ASP A 156 7.27 -8.80 -3.65
N PHE A 157 6.54 -9.08 -2.57
CA PHE A 157 7.12 -9.08 -1.22
C PHE A 157 7.98 -10.31 -0.95
N GLU A 158 7.66 -11.46 -1.54
CA GLU A 158 8.52 -12.64 -1.51
C GLU A 158 9.87 -12.32 -2.17
N GLU A 159 9.85 -11.71 -3.37
CA GLU A 159 11.07 -11.27 -4.05
C GLU A 159 11.85 -10.19 -3.30
N LEU A 160 11.16 -9.26 -2.63
CA LEU A 160 11.80 -8.22 -1.82
C LEU A 160 12.47 -8.83 -0.59
N GLU A 161 11.86 -9.82 0.05
CA GLU A 161 12.45 -10.56 1.17
C GLU A 161 13.72 -11.31 0.73
N GLU A 162 13.71 -11.93 -0.46
CA GLU A 162 14.91 -12.58 -1.01
C GLU A 162 16.05 -11.58 -1.27
N LYS A 163 15.73 -10.35 -1.70
CA LYS A 163 16.71 -9.31 -2.05
C LYS A 163 17.22 -8.52 -0.83
N ASN A 164 16.44 -8.46 0.24
CA ASN A 164 16.75 -7.65 1.43
C ASN A 164 16.81 -8.52 2.70
N PRO A 165 18.01 -8.83 3.22
CA PRO A 165 18.16 -9.67 4.40
C PRO A 165 17.61 -9.02 5.70
N ASN A 166 17.34 -7.72 5.69
CA ASN A 166 16.75 -7.00 6.82
C ASN A 166 15.21 -6.89 6.73
N PHE A 167 14.59 -7.45 5.69
CA PHE A 167 13.15 -7.46 5.53
C PHE A 167 12.56 -8.84 5.84
N LYS A 168 11.54 -8.87 6.69
CA LYS A 168 10.71 -10.05 6.95
C LYS A 168 9.30 -9.83 6.43
N PHE A 169 8.85 -10.70 5.53
CA PHE A 169 7.47 -10.75 5.06
C PHE A 169 6.67 -11.83 5.79
N VAL A 170 5.49 -11.46 6.30
CA VAL A 170 4.58 -12.32 7.06
C VAL A 170 3.16 -12.16 6.49
N PRO A 171 2.81 -12.91 5.43
CA PRO A 171 1.44 -12.95 4.92
C PRO A 171 0.51 -13.74 5.85
N VAL A 172 -0.63 -13.15 6.19
CA VAL A 172 -1.62 -13.66 7.16
C VAL A 172 -2.99 -13.79 6.49
N MET A 173 -3.60 -14.98 6.55
CA MET A 173 -4.90 -15.26 5.93
C MET A 173 -5.99 -15.49 6.98
N THR A 174 -6.99 -14.62 6.99
CA THR A 174 -8.09 -14.66 7.97
C THR A 174 -9.17 -15.71 7.65
N ARG A 175 -9.23 -16.19 6.39
CA ARG A 175 -10.29 -17.08 5.89
C ARG A 175 -9.79 -18.16 4.92
N ALA A 176 -8.51 -18.53 5.01
CA ALA A 176 -7.96 -19.65 4.24
C ALA A 176 -7.87 -20.89 5.13
N ASP A 177 -8.22 -22.04 4.58
CA ASP A 177 -8.04 -23.33 5.25
C ASP A 177 -6.57 -23.79 5.19
N ALA A 178 -6.21 -24.82 5.97
CA ALA A 178 -4.82 -25.27 6.09
C ALA A 178 -4.26 -25.93 4.82
N ASP A 179 -5.14 -26.45 3.97
CA ASP A 179 -4.84 -26.98 2.65
C ASP A 179 -4.67 -25.87 1.59
N GLU A 180 -5.30 -24.72 1.79
CA GLU A 180 -5.15 -23.55 0.93
C GLU A 180 -3.96 -22.67 1.32
N TRP A 181 -3.62 -22.60 2.61
CA TRP A 181 -2.57 -21.73 3.12
C TRP A 181 -1.78 -22.32 4.28
N SER A 182 -0.49 -22.54 4.04
CA SER A 182 0.44 -23.08 5.05
C SER A 182 1.04 -22.03 5.98
N GLY A 183 0.89 -20.74 5.66
CA GLY A 183 1.43 -19.63 6.46
C GLY A 183 0.57 -19.27 7.67
N GLU A 184 0.75 -18.05 8.17
CA GLU A 184 -0.03 -17.54 9.30
C GLU A 184 -1.51 -17.42 8.95
N ARG A 185 -2.38 -17.82 9.87
CA ARG A 185 -3.84 -17.80 9.72
C ARG A 185 -4.51 -17.12 10.91
N GLY A 186 -5.70 -16.59 10.68
CA GLY A 186 -6.49 -15.88 11.68
C GLY A 186 -6.24 -14.36 11.65
N HIS A 187 -6.65 -13.68 12.72
CA HIS A 187 -6.44 -12.24 12.85
C HIS A 187 -5.08 -11.94 13.46
N ILE A 188 -4.52 -10.78 13.13
CA ILE A 188 -3.31 -10.29 13.77
C ILE A 188 -3.66 -9.91 15.20
N ASP A 189 -2.97 -10.51 16.17
CA ASP A 189 -3.08 -10.22 17.58
C ASP A 189 -1.69 -10.01 18.21
N ALA A 190 -1.66 -9.69 19.50
CA ALA A 190 -0.41 -9.44 20.22
C ALA A 190 0.53 -10.66 20.24
N ASP A 191 -0.02 -11.88 20.22
CA ASP A 191 0.78 -13.12 20.25
C ASP A 191 1.42 -13.39 18.89
N LEU A 192 0.69 -13.20 17.79
CA LEU A 192 1.24 -13.20 16.44
C LEU A 192 2.32 -12.13 16.29
N LEU A 193 2.07 -10.90 16.74
CA LEU A 193 3.05 -9.82 16.66
C LEU A 193 4.36 -10.20 17.36
N LYS A 194 4.29 -10.72 18.60
CA LYS A 194 5.46 -11.11 19.40
C LYS A 194 6.27 -12.27 18.82
N ARG A 195 5.70 -13.08 17.93
CA ARG A 195 6.45 -14.12 17.20
C ARG A 195 7.47 -13.53 16.23
N TYR A 196 7.22 -12.34 15.71
CA TYR A 196 8.07 -11.68 14.72
C TYR A 196 8.76 -10.42 15.24
N VAL A 197 8.27 -9.84 16.33
CA VAL A 197 8.81 -8.62 16.93
C VAL A 197 9.24 -8.93 18.37
N SER A 198 10.55 -9.03 18.59
CA SER A 198 11.13 -9.45 19.88
C SER A 198 10.99 -8.40 20.98
N ASP A 199 11.12 -7.12 20.65
CA ASP A 199 10.97 -5.99 21.56
C ASP A 199 9.98 -5.01 20.95
N ILE A 200 8.71 -5.14 21.35
CA ILE A 200 7.58 -4.40 20.76
C ILE A 200 7.66 -2.88 20.96
N ASN A 201 8.50 -2.38 21.87
CA ASN A 201 8.59 -0.96 22.19
C ASN A 201 9.63 -0.20 21.37
N LYS A 202 10.51 -0.91 20.65
CA LYS A 202 11.54 -0.32 19.79
C LYS A 202 11.04 0.14 18.41
N PRO A 203 10.15 -0.60 17.73
CA PRO A 203 9.76 -0.23 16.38
C PRO A 203 8.90 1.01 16.31
N ILE A 204 8.89 1.60 15.12
CA ILE A 204 7.82 2.48 14.67
C ILE A 204 6.83 1.63 13.86
N TYR A 205 5.56 1.71 14.24
CA TYR A 205 4.47 0.97 13.64
C TYR A 205 3.78 1.78 12.55
N TYR A 206 3.46 1.11 11.45
CA TYR A 206 2.77 1.66 10.30
C TYR A 206 1.49 0.86 10.05
N LEU A 207 0.35 1.51 10.19
CA LEU A 207 -0.97 0.90 10.04
C LEU A 207 -1.64 1.46 8.78
N SER A 208 -2.11 0.59 7.90
CA SER A 208 -2.92 0.98 6.75
C SER A 208 -3.81 -0.17 6.29
N GLY A 209 -5.09 0.11 6.03
CA GLY A 209 -6.08 -0.92 5.71
C GLY A 209 -7.51 -0.45 6.02
N PRO A 210 -8.46 -1.40 6.16
CA PRO A 210 -9.81 -1.11 6.63
C PRO A 210 -9.82 -0.40 8.00
N GLY A 211 -10.73 0.55 8.20
CA GLY A 211 -10.78 1.37 9.44
C GLY A 211 -10.96 0.54 10.71
N ASP A 212 -11.83 -0.46 10.68
CA ASP A 212 -12.03 -1.42 11.78
C ASP A 212 -10.76 -2.20 12.13
N MET A 213 -9.95 -2.54 11.14
CA MET A 213 -8.63 -3.14 11.36
C MET A 213 -7.65 -2.14 11.96
N ILE A 214 -7.60 -0.90 11.47
CA ILE A 214 -6.67 0.12 11.98
C ILE A 214 -6.99 0.43 13.46
N GLU A 215 -8.25 0.66 13.79
CA GLU A 215 -8.73 0.90 15.16
C GLU A 215 -8.31 -0.25 16.08
N ALA A 216 -8.64 -1.50 15.71
CA ALA A 216 -8.30 -2.68 16.51
C ALA A 216 -6.78 -2.87 16.68
N MET A 217 -5.98 -2.58 15.66
CA MET A 217 -4.52 -2.71 15.74
C MET A 217 -3.90 -1.61 16.60
N GLN A 218 -4.43 -0.39 16.54
CA GLN A 218 -3.98 0.70 17.40
C GLN A 218 -4.30 0.40 18.87
N GLU A 219 -5.51 -0.05 19.18
CA GLU A 219 -5.90 -0.48 20.53
C GLU A 219 -4.99 -1.60 21.04
N MET A 220 -4.79 -2.66 20.25
CA MET A 220 -3.93 -3.79 20.61
C MET A 220 -2.48 -3.35 20.92
N LEU A 221 -1.91 -2.45 20.11
CA LEU A 221 -0.54 -1.95 20.33
C LEU A 221 -0.43 -1.15 21.62
N VAL A 222 -1.39 -0.25 21.88
CA VAL A 222 -1.42 0.57 23.10
C VAL A 222 -1.62 -0.31 24.34
N GLU A 223 -2.54 -1.29 24.30
CA GLU A 223 -2.73 -2.26 25.38
C GLU A 223 -1.49 -3.12 25.63
N ALA A 224 -0.72 -3.43 24.59
CA ALA A 224 0.56 -4.12 24.69
C ALA A 224 1.69 -3.23 25.25
N GLY A 225 1.45 -1.92 25.43
CA GLY A 225 2.38 -0.96 26.04
C GLY A 225 3.20 -0.14 25.03
N VAL A 226 2.88 -0.20 23.73
CA VAL A 226 3.54 0.63 22.71
C VAL A 226 3.15 2.10 22.90
N ASN A 227 4.14 2.99 22.84
CA ASN A 227 3.89 4.43 22.87
C ASN A 227 3.15 4.86 21.58
N GLU A 228 2.04 5.58 21.72
CA GLU A 228 1.27 6.14 20.60
C GLU A 228 2.12 6.99 19.65
N ASP A 229 3.15 7.69 20.15
CA ASP A 229 4.08 8.47 19.31
C ASP A 229 4.85 7.60 18.29
N ASN A 230 4.96 6.29 18.56
CA ASN A 230 5.58 5.32 17.67
C ASN A 230 4.58 4.68 16.70
N ILE A 231 3.30 5.08 16.71
CA ILE A 231 2.27 4.55 15.82
C ILE A 231 1.93 5.58 14.76
N ARG A 232 1.94 5.15 13.49
CA ARG A 232 1.56 5.97 12.34
C ARG A 232 0.48 5.24 11.59
N SER A 233 -0.68 5.85 11.46
CA SER A 233 -1.79 5.32 10.68
C SER A 233 -2.08 6.20 9.47
N GLU A 234 -2.50 5.57 8.39
CA GLU A 234 -3.11 6.24 7.25
C GLU A 234 -4.41 5.52 6.91
N GLU A 235 -5.53 6.23 7.13
CA GLU A 235 -6.85 5.84 6.67
C GLU A 235 -7.12 6.51 5.34
N PHE A 236 -7.38 5.72 4.29
CA PHE A 236 -7.89 6.28 3.04
C PHE A 236 -9.40 6.07 2.96
N PRO A 237 -10.20 7.16 3.03
CA PRO A 237 -11.61 7.11 2.66
C PRO A 237 -11.68 6.93 1.13
N GLY A 238 -12.01 5.73 0.67
CA GLY A 238 -12.11 5.44 -0.77
C GLY A 238 -11.78 4.00 -1.18
N TYR A 239 -11.41 3.13 -0.24
CA TYR A 239 -11.17 1.72 -0.53
C TYR A 239 -12.45 0.90 -0.69
#